data_AF-A0A920HJB7-F1
#
_entry.id   AF-A0A920HJB7-F1
#
_cell.length_a   1.000
_cell.length_b   1.000
_cell.length_c   1.000
_cell.angle_alpha   90.00
_cell.angle_beta   90.00
_cell.angle_gamma   90.00
#
_symmetry.space_group_name_H-M   'P 1'
#
loop_
_entity.id
_entity.type
_entity.pdbx_description
1 polymer ?
#
loop_
_entity_poly.entity_id
_entity_poly.type
_entity_poly.pdbx_seq_one_letter_code
_entity_poly.pdbx_strand_id
1 'polypeptide(L)' 'MPRKPDLCVSGINHGSNSSINVIYSGTMSAAIEAGIEGVPAIGFSLLDYRWNANFNESKDFIKNN' A
#
# COMPACT_ATOMS: atom_id res chain seq x y z
N MET A 1 -4.62 -18.34 -9.20
CA MET A 1 -3.16 -18.09 -9.28
C MET A 1 -2.43 -19.41 -9.04
N PRO A 2 -1.34 -19.72 -9.75
CA PRO A 2 -0.63 -21.00 -9.62
C PRO A 2 0.00 -21.22 -8.23
N ARG A 3 0.12 -20.17 -7.41
CA ARG A 3 0.54 -20.22 -6.00
C ARG A 3 -0.14 -19.10 -5.21
N LYS A 4 -0.50 -19.35 -3.95
CA LYS A 4 -0.96 -18.30 -3.03
C LYS A 4 0.25 -17.43 -2.62
N PRO A 5 0.15 -16.09 -2.67
CA PRO A 5 1.21 -15.22 -2.17
C PRO A 5 1.40 -15.39 -0.66
N ASP A 6 2.64 -15.26 -0.20
CA ASP A 6 2.98 -15.35 1.23
C ASP A 6 2.71 -14.01 1.95
N LEU A 7 2.73 -12.89 1.21
CA LEU A 7 2.48 -11.54 1.71
C LEU A 7 1.99 -10.65 0.55
N CYS A 8 1.00 -9.80 0.82
CA CYS A 8 0.58 -8.70 -0.05
C CYS A 8 1.05 -7.37 0.54
N VAL A 9 1.61 -6.49 -0.29
CA VAL A 9 2.02 -5.15 0.14
C VAL A 9 1.42 -4.14 -0.83
N SER A 10 0.65 -3.18 -0.31
CA SER A 10 -0.07 -2.18 -1.09
C SER A 10 0.37 -0.77 -0.70
N GLY A 11 0.98 -0.04 -1.64
CA GLY A 11 1.57 1.28 -1.41
C GLY A 11 2.58 1.65 -2.50
N ILE A 12 3.26 2.79 -2.41
CA ILE A 12 3.13 3.83 -1.38
C ILE A 12 2.11 4.87 -1.84
N ASN A 13 1.06 5.10 -1.05
CA ASN A 13 0.11 6.16 -1.34
C ASN A 13 0.71 7.57 -1.13
N HIS A 14 0.34 8.52 -1.97
CA HIS A 14 0.69 9.93 -1.85
C HIS A 14 -0.33 10.65 -0.93
N GLY A 15 0.01 10.83 0.35
CA GLY A 15 -0.86 11.39 1.39
C GLY A 15 -1.37 10.35 2.39
N SER A 16 -1.87 10.80 3.55
CA SER A 16 -2.31 9.90 4.63
C SER A 16 -3.57 9.11 4.30
N ASN A 17 -3.57 7.84 4.71
CA ASN A 17 -4.78 7.02 4.85
C ASN A 17 -5.23 6.98 6.33
N SER A 18 -5.43 8.14 6.98
CA SER A 18 -5.89 8.19 8.38
C SER A 18 -7.41 8.24 8.46
N SER A 19 -7.99 7.46 9.39
CA SER A 19 -9.42 7.51 9.74
C SER A 19 -10.36 7.16 8.57
N ILE A 20 -11.32 8.01 8.21
CA ILE A 20 -12.37 7.70 7.22
C ILE A 20 -11.81 7.38 5.82
N ASN A 21 -10.60 7.87 5.50
CA ASN A 21 -9.92 7.56 4.25
C ASN A 21 -9.53 6.09 4.11
N VAL A 22 -9.52 5.28 5.18
CA VAL A 22 -9.16 3.86 5.10
C VAL A 22 -10.16 3.06 4.26
N ILE A 23 -11.45 3.39 4.33
CA ILE A 23 -12.51 2.64 3.61
C ILE A 23 -12.53 2.99 2.11
N TYR A 24 -12.15 4.22 1.75
CA TYR A 24 -12.13 4.71 0.37
C TYR A 24 -10.75 4.66 -0.29
N SER A 25 -9.70 4.33 0.46
CA SER A 25 -8.35 4.26 -0.06
C SER A 25 -8.14 2.96 -0.82
N GLY A 26 -7.91 3.06 -2.14
CA GLY A 26 -7.56 1.89 -2.96
C GLY A 26 -6.33 1.13 -2.43
N THR A 27 -5.41 1.83 -1.75
CA THR A 27 -4.27 1.20 -1.07
C THR A 27 -4.74 0.24 0.04
N MET A 28 -5.67 0.69 0.88
CA MET A 28 -6.19 -0.11 1.97
C MET A 28 -7.19 -1.17 1.47
N SER A 29 -8.00 -0.86 0.45
CA SER A 29 -8.90 -1.82 -0.18
C SER A 29 -8.15 -3.05 -0.70
N ALA A 30 -7.01 -2.86 -1.37
CA ALA A 30 -6.19 -3.96 -1.87
C ALA A 30 -5.58 -4.82 -0.73
N ALA A 31 -5.13 -4.18 0.36
CA ALA A 31 -4.63 -4.91 1.52
C ALA A 31 -5.75 -5.68 2.25
N ILE A 32 -6.94 -5.10 2.36
CA ILE A 32 -8.11 -5.74 2.96
C ILE A 32 -8.57 -6.93 2.12
N GLU A 33 -8.66 -6.78 0.79
CA GLU A 33 -9.04 -7.86 -0.12
C GLU A 33 -8.06 -9.05 -0.03
N ALA A 34 -6.76 -8.78 0.00
CA ALA A 34 -5.76 -9.82 0.23
C ALA A 34 -5.95 -10.53 1.58
N GLY A 35 -6.27 -9.78 2.64
CA GLY A 35 -6.61 -10.33 3.96
C GLY A 35 -7.85 -11.23 3.94
N ILE A 36 -8.90 -10.84 3.21
CA ILE A 36 -10.13 -11.62 3.02
C ILE A 36 -9.83 -12.95 2.31
N GLU A 37 -8.94 -12.93 1.31
CA GLU A 37 -8.44 -14.12 0.62
C GLU A 37 -7.44 -14.95 1.46
N GLY A 38 -7.23 -14.57 2.73
CA GLY A 38 -6.37 -15.25 3.70
C GLY A 38 -4.88 -15.10 3.39
N VAL A 39 -4.48 -14.02 2.72
CA VAL A 39 -3.09 -13.63 2.51
C VAL A 39 -2.74 -12.54 3.53
N PRO A 40 -1.67 -12.69 4.33
CA PRO A 40 -1.18 -11.60 5.16
C PRO A 40 -0.94 -10.35 4.33
N ALA A 41 -1.36 -9.17 4.79
CA ALA A 41 -1.34 -7.96 3.98
C ALA A 41 -0.92 -6.70 4.75
N ILE A 42 -0.19 -5.80 4.08
CA ILE A 42 0.28 -4.51 4.61
C ILE A 42 -0.14 -3.40 3.64
N GLY A 43 -0.87 -2.40 4.14
CA GLY A 43 -1.15 -1.14 3.44
C GLY A 43 -0.31 0.00 4.03
N PHE A 44 0.34 0.80 3.18
CA PHE A 44 1.26 1.84 3.65
C PHE A 44 1.27 3.08 2.74
N SER A 45 1.56 4.23 3.35
CA SER A 45 1.45 5.56 2.74
C SER A 45 2.61 6.46 3.13
N LEU A 46 2.98 7.38 2.23
CA LEU A 46 3.86 8.49 2.55
C LEU A 46 3.02 9.62 3.13
N LEU A 47 3.35 10.04 4.36
CA LEU A 47 2.68 11.14 5.04
C LEU A 47 3.16 12.51 4.52
N ASP A 48 3.01 12.71 3.21
CA ASP A 48 3.34 13.96 2.52
C ASP A 48 2.25 14.25 1.49
N TYR A 49 1.62 15.41 1.61
CA TYR A 49 0.51 15.84 0.76
C TYR A 49 0.94 16.85 -0.31
N ARG A 50 2.21 17.26 -0.33
CA ARG A 50 2.73 18.21 -1.31
C ARG A 50 2.79 17.53 -2.67
N TRP A 51 2.47 18.25 -3.74
CA TRP A 51 2.55 17.72 -5.10
C TRP A 51 3.91 17.12 -5.48
N ASN A 52 4.99 17.60 -4.83
CA ASN A 52 6.36 17.15 -5.03
C ASN A 52 6.86 16.24 -3.89
N ALA A 53 5.99 15.42 -3.29
CA ALA A 53 6.38 14.53 -2.21
C ALA A 53 7.60 13.67 -2.59
N ASN A 54 8.51 13.51 -1.63
CA ASN A 54 9.77 12.84 -1.85
C ASN A 54 9.68 11.35 -1.49
N PHE A 55 9.68 10.48 -2.50
CA PHE A 55 9.69 9.02 -2.32
C PHE A 55 11.11 8.41 -2.35
N ASN A 56 12.18 9.21 -2.35
CA ASN A 56 13.55 8.69 -2.52
C ASN A 56 13.91 7.60 -1.49
N GLU A 57 13.50 7.76 -0.23
CA GLU A 57 13.74 6.77 0.83
C GLU A 57 13.16 5.38 0.54
N SER A 58 12.15 5.30 -0.34
CA SER A 58 11.52 4.03 -0.71
C SER A 58 12.15 3.34 -1.91
N LYS A 59 13.01 4.04 -2.67
CA LYS A 59 13.57 3.52 -3.92
C LYS A 59 14.45 2.29 -3.71
N ASP A 60 15.17 2.23 -2.59
CA ASP A 60 16.05 1.09 -2.29
C ASP A 60 15.26 -0.19 -1.98
N PHE A 61 13.97 -0.05 -1.65
CA PHE A 61 13.08 -1.15 -1.27
C PHE A 61 12.06 -1.51 -2.38
N ILE A 62 11.87 -0.64 -3.37
CA ILE A 62 10.92 -0.83 -4.46
C ILE A 62 11.69 -1.12 -5.75
N LYS A 63 11.44 -2.30 -6.33
CA LYS A 63 11.91 -2.60 -7.68
C LYS A 63 10.96 -2.01 -8.71
N ASN A 64 11.51 -1.20 -9.61
CA ASN A 64 10.86 -0.92 -10.89
C ASN A 64 11.09 -2.13 -11.79
N ASN A 65 10.00 -2.74 -12.28
CA ASN A 65 10.07 -3.76 -13.33
C ASN A 65 10.40 -3.11 -14.68
#